data_AF-A0AAV0GA63-F1
#
_entry.id   AF-A0AAV0GA63-F1
#
_cell.length_a   1.000
_cell.length_b   1.000
_cell.length_c   1.000
_cell.angle_alpha   90.00
_cell.angle_beta   90.00
_cell.angle_gamma   90.00
#
_symmetry.space_group_name_H-M   'P 1'
#
loop_
_entity.id
_entity.type
_entity.pdbx_description
1 polymer ?
#
loop_
_entity_poly.entity_id
_entity_poly.type
_entity_poly.pdbx_seq_one_letter_code
_entity_poly.pdbx_strand_id
1 'polypeptide(L)'
;MNDYSWNKVANVLFLESPAGVGFSYSNTTSDYNTTGDKRTAEDTYTFLVNWFERFPQYKTRDFYLTGVSYGGRFVAQLAYTIVAHNQNPNQTFINLKDIAVSH
;
A
#
# COMPACT_ATOMS: atom_id res chain seq x y z
N MET A 1 16.82 10.09 18.31
CA MET A 1 16.94 9.15 17.17
C MET A 1 16.55 7.77 17.68
N ASN A 2 15.84 6.95 16.90
CA ASN A 2 15.47 5.59 17.33
C ASN A 2 16.52 4.59 16.83
N ASP A 3 17.16 3.89 17.77
CA ASP A 3 18.26 2.98 17.45
C ASP A 3 17.82 1.67 16.76
N TYR A 4 16.55 1.32 16.85
CA TYR A 4 15.98 0.09 16.29
C TYR A 4 15.03 0.35 15.11
N SER A 5 15.14 1.52 14.49
CA SER A 5 14.27 1.91 13.38
C SER A 5 14.50 1.07 12.12
N TRP A 6 13.41 0.64 11.50
CA TRP A 6 13.44 -0.20 10.28
C TRP A 6 14.05 0.51 9.08
N ASN A 7 14.04 1.84 9.06
CA ASN A 7 14.71 2.61 8.01
C ASN A 7 16.25 2.50 8.03
N LYS A 8 16.84 1.85 9.04
CA LYS A 8 18.27 1.51 9.05
C LYS A 8 18.62 0.35 8.11
N VAL A 9 17.63 -0.50 7.77
CA VAL A 9 17.84 -1.73 6.98
C VAL A 9 16.97 -1.79 5.72
N ALA A 10 16.00 -0.90 5.57
CA ALA A 10 15.12 -0.81 4.41
C ALA A 10 14.70 0.63 4.11
N ASN A 11 14.16 0.88 2.92
CA ASN A 11 13.41 2.10 2.66
C ASN A 11 11.97 1.87 3.11
N VAL A 12 11.48 2.69 4.04
CA VAL A 12 10.15 2.51 4.65
C VAL A 12 9.21 3.61 4.17
N LEU A 13 8.07 3.21 3.61
CA LEU A 13 6.98 4.09 3.19
C LEU A 13 5.80 3.88 4.13
N PHE A 14 5.38 4.94 4.83
CA PHE A 14 4.17 4.93 5.65
C PHE A 14 3.02 5.54 4.85
N LEU A 15 1.88 4.86 4.82
CA LEU A 15 0.68 5.30 4.14
C LEU A 15 -0.48 5.38 5.13
N GLU A 16 -1.11 6.54 5.19
CA GLU A 16 -2.37 6.72 5.92
C GLU A 16 -3.52 6.44 4.95
N SER A 17 -4.26 5.36 5.20
CA SER A 17 -5.32 4.86 4.34
C SER A 17 -6.39 4.20 5.21
N PRO A 18 -7.68 4.28 4.85
CA PRO A 18 -8.25 4.97 3.68
C PRO A 18 -8.34 6.50 3.83
N ALA A 19 -8.88 7.18 2.82
CA ALA A 19 -9.23 8.60 2.94
C ALA A 19 -10.13 8.83 4.16
N GLY A 20 -9.77 9.81 4.99
CA GLY A 20 -10.36 10.07 6.30
C GLY A 20 -9.44 9.69 7.47
N VAL A 21 -8.35 8.96 7.22
CA VAL A 21 -7.33 8.62 8.23
C VAL A 21 -6.16 9.60 8.17
N GLY A 22 -5.83 10.20 9.31
CA GLY A 22 -4.67 11.10 9.45
C GLY A 22 -4.78 12.31 8.52
N PHE A 23 -3.81 12.46 7.61
CA PHE A 23 -3.73 13.51 6.61
C PHE A 23 -4.39 13.14 5.27
N SER A 24 -4.82 11.90 5.07
CA SER A 24 -5.52 11.48 3.85
C SER A 24 -6.97 11.94 3.89
N TYR A 25 -7.44 12.64 2.85
CA TYR A 25 -8.80 13.16 2.78
C TYR A 25 -9.40 13.04 1.36
N SER A 26 -10.74 13.03 1.30
CA SER A 26 -11.52 13.20 0.08
C SER A 26 -12.30 14.51 0.13
N ASN A 27 -12.41 15.18 -1.01
CA ASN A 27 -13.30 16.34 -1.17
C ASN A 27 -14.78 15.93 -1.29
N THR A 28 -15.06 14.63 -1.44
CA THR A 28 -16.41 14.09 -1.61
C THR A 28 -16.85 13.41 -0.32
N THR A 29 -17.76 14.04 0.42
CA THR A 29 -18.18 13.56 1.75
C THR A 29 -18.74 12.13 1.75
N SER A 30 -19.38 11.68 0.66
CA SER A 30 -19.92 10.31 0.58
C SER A 30 -18.85 9.22 0.51
N ASP A 31 -17.59 9.56 0.20
CA ASP A 31 -16.48 8.58 0.18
C ASP A 31 -16.20 8.02 1.58
N TYR A 32 -16.40 8.84 2.62
CA TYR A 32 -16.23 8.43 4.02
C TYR A 32 -17.29 7.44 4.50
N ASN A 33 -18.43 7.34 3.80
CA ASN A 33 -19.52 6.42 4.14
C ASN A 33 -19.49 5.12 3.33
N THR A 34 -18.65 5.06 2.30
CA THR A 34 -18.56 3.92 1.35
C THR A 34 -17.20 3.23 1.45
N THR A 35 -16.47 3.52 2.52
CA THR A 35 -15.18 2.93 2.80
C THR A 35 -15.32 1.48 3.23
N GLY A 36 -14.42 0.62 2.76
CA GLY A 36 -14.39 -0.79 3.13
C GLY A 36 -13.19 -1.49 2.49
N ASP A 37 -12.82 -2.66 3.00
CA ASP A 37 -11.55 -3.31 2.69
C ASP A 37 -11.22 -3.45 1.20
N LYS A 38 -12.21 -3.81 0.38
CA LYS A 38 -12.01 -3.91 -1.07
C LYS A 38 -11.66 -2.55 -1.68
N ARG A 39 -12.44 -1.51 -1.35
CA ARG A 39 -12.20 -0.15 -1.84
C ARG A 39 -10.86 0.38 -1.36
N THR A 40 -10.54 0.18 -0.07
CA THR A 40 -9.26 0.58 0.51
C THR A 40 -8.08 -0.10 -0.18
N ALA A 41 -8.19 -1.39 -0.54
CA ALA A 41 -7.14 -2.10 -1.29
C ALA A 41 -6.95 -1.52 -2.70
N GLU A 42 -8.03 -1.26 -3.44
CA GLU A 42 -7.98 -0.67 -4.79
C GLU A 42 -7.42 0.76 -4.78
N ASP A 43 -7.85 1.60 -3.83
CA ASP A 43 -7.36 2.96 -3.68
C ASP A 43 -5.88 2.96 -3.29
N THR A 44 -5.47 2.05 -2.40
CA THR A 44 -4.06 1.89 -2.01
C THR A 44 -3.20 1.37 -3.17
N TYR A 45 -3.70 0.44 -3.97
CA TYR A 45 -3.03 -0.02 -5.18
C TYR A 45 -2.86 1.13 -6.19
N THR A 46 -3.90 1.93 -6.41
CA THR A 46 -3.83 3.13 -7.25
C THR A 46 -2.79 4.12 -6.75
N PHE A 47 -2.72 4.34 -5.44
CA PHE A 47 -1.65 5.13 -4.82
C PHE A 47 -0.26 4.55 -5.14
N LEU A 48 -0.05 3.24 -4.98
CA LEU A 48 1.25 2.61 -5.21
C LEU A 48 1.70 2.72 -6.66
N VAL A 49 0.81 2.47 -7.63
CA VAL A 49 1.12 2.65 -9.06
C VAL A 49 1.60 4.08 -9.32
N ASN A 50 0.83 5.08 -8.88
CA ASN A 50 1.20 6.49 -9.05
C ASN A 50 2.49 6.87 -8.31
N TRP A 51 2.71 6.29 -7.13
CA TRP A 51 3.93 6.50 -6.35
C TRP A 51 5.16 5.94 -7.08
N PHE A 52 5.07 4.74 -7.66
CA PHE A 52 6.16 4.17 -8.46
C PHE A 52 6.41 4.94 -9.77
N GLU A 53 5.37 5.50 -10.39
CA GLU A 53 5.55 6.41 -11.54
C GLU A 53 6.26 7.70 -11.13
N ARG A 54 5.93 8.27 -9.97
CA ARG A 54 6.61 9.46 -9.43
C ARG A 54 8.04 9.18 -8.96
N PHE A 55 8.30 7.99 -8.44
CA PHE A 55 9.60 7.56 -7.90
C PHE A 55 10.13 6.32 -8.66
N PRO A 56 10.47 6.46 -9.96
CA PRO A 56 10.81 5.33 -10.83
C PRO A 56 12.03 4.54 -10.37
N GLN A 57 12.93 5.13 -9.58
CA GLN A 57 14.10 4.46 -9.02
C GLN A 57 13.77 3.31 -8.06
N TYR A 58 12.50 3.17 -7.63
CA TYR A 58 12.04 2.06 -6.79
C TYR A 58 11.35 0.93 -7.56
N LYS A 59 11.02 1.10 -8.86
CA LYS A 59 10.22 0.13 -9.63
C LYS A 59 10.81 -1.28 -9.68
N THR A 60 12.14 -1.39 -9.69
CA THR A 60 12.84 -2.68 -9.76
C THR A 60 13.21 -3.27 -8.41
N ARG A 61 12.89 -2.57 -7.30
CA ARG A 61 13.26 -3.02 -5.96
C ARG A 61 12.32 -4.12 -5.48
N ASP A 62 12.84 -4.96 -4.59
CA ASP A 62 12.00 -5.89 -3.85
C ASP A 62 11.05 -5.10 -2.96
N PHE A 63 9.77 -5.43 -3.05
CA PHE A 63 8.70 -4.75 -2.35
C PHE A 63 8.05 -5.70 -1.35
N TYR A 64 7.85 -5.21 -0.13
CA TYR A 64 7.27 -5.97 0.98
C TYR A 64 6.13 -5.16 1.59
N LEU A 65 5.04 -5.83 1.96
CA LEU A 65 3.95 -5.19 2.68
C LEU A 65 3.99 -5.62 4.14
N THR A 66 3.78 -4.67 5.05
CA THR A 66 3.71 -4.96 6.49
C THR A 66 2.48 -4.30 7.09
N GLY A 67 1.80 -4.99 8.01
CA GLY A 67 0.59 -4.49 8.65
C GLY A 67 0.40 -5.08 10.04
N VAL A 68 -0.17 -4.27 10.95
CA VAL A 68 -0.43 -4.65 12.34
C VAL A 68 -1.93 -4.62 12.60
N SER A 69 -2.44 -5.54 13.43
CA SER A 69 -3.85 -5.61 13.82
C SER A 69 -4.79 -5.70 12.58
N TYR A 70 -5.80 -4.83 12.46
CA TYR A 70 -6.68 -4.78 11.29
C TYR A 70 -5.92 -4.48 9.99
N GLY A 71 -4.76 -3.84 10.08
CA GLY A 71 -3.83 -3.65 8.97
C GLY A 71 -3.42 -4.95 8.29
N GLY A 72 -3.45 -6.09 8.99
CA GLY A 72 -3.22 -7.40 8.40
C GLY A 72 -4.24 -7.78 7.32
N ARG A 73 -5.52 -7.42 7.53
CA ARG A 73 -6.59 -7.66 6.55
C ARG A 73 -6.37 -6.81 5.29
N PHE A 74 -5.99 -5.55 5.47
CA PHE A 74 -5.64 -4.66 4.35
C PHE A 74 -4.43 -5.15 3.57
N VAL A 75 -3.37 -5.60 4.26
CA VAL A 75 -2.15 -6.11 3.62
C VAL A 75 -2.44 -7.35 2.77
N ALA A 76 -3.22 -8.30 3.29
CA ALA A 76 -3.59 -9.50 2.53
C ALA A 76 -4.43 -9.16 1.29
N GLN A 77 -5.42 -8.27 1.44
CA GLN A 77 -6.27 -7.84 0.33
C GLN A 77 -5.48 -7.08 -0.74
N LEU A 78 -4.58 -6.19 -0.32
CA LEU A 78 -3.71 -5.43 -1.22
C LEU A 78 -2.71 -6.33 -1.96
N ALA A 79 -2.11 -7.31 -1.28
CA ALA A 79 -1.23 -8.27 -1.90
C ALA A 79 -1.94 -9.05 -3.02
N TYR A 80 -3.17 -9.50 -2.76
CA TYR A 80 -4.00 -10.13 -3.79
C TYR A 80 -4.26 -9.19 -4.97
N THR A 81 -4.66 -7.94 -4.71
CA THR A 81 -4.91 -6.93 -5.76
C THR A 81 -3.65 -6.68 -6.61
N ILE A 82 -2.47 -6.55 -5.99
CA ILE A 82 -1.19 -6.38 -6.71
C ILE A 82 -0.92 -7.58 -7.64
N VAL A 83 -1.03 -8.81 -7.12
CA VAL A 83 -0.77 -10.02 -7.91
C VAL A 83 -1.74 -10.13 -9.08
N ALA A 84 -3.02 -9.82 -8.87
CA ALA A 84 -4.03 -9.82 -9.93
C ALA A 84 -3.70 -8.79 -11.02
N HIS A 85 -3.32 -7.56 -10.65
CA HIS A 85 -2.97 -6.53 -11.63
C HIS A 85 -1.64 -6.77 -12.34
N ASN A 86 -0.66 -7.40 -11.69
CA ASN A 86 0.60 -7.78 -12.32
C ASN A 86 0.43 -8.78 -13.48
N GLN A 87 -0.72 -9.46 -13.59
CA GLN A 87 -1.03 -10.32 -14.74
C GLN A 87 -1.34 -9.51 -16.01
N ASN A 88 -1.63 -8.22 -15.88
CA ASN A 88 -1.87 -7.32 -17.01
C ASN A 88 -0.55 -6.67 -17.48
N PRO A 89 -0.06 -6.97 -18.70
CA PRO A 89 1.21 -6.45 -19.19
C PRO A 89 1.21 -4.94 -19.42
N ASN A 90 0.04 -4.30 -19.50
CA ASN A 90 -0.10 -2.87 -19.70
C ASN A 90 -0.05 -2.05 -18.40
N GLN A 91 0.17 -2.70 -17.26
CA GLN A 91 0.13 -2.06 -15.95
C GLN A 91 1.50 -2.06 -15.26
N THR A 92 1.75 -1.07 -14.41
CA THR A 92 3.02 -0.96 -13.68
C THR A 92 3.23 -2.20 -12.82
N PHE A 93 4.25 -2.97 -13.17
CA PHE A 93 4.60 -4.19 -12.44
C PHE A 93 5.19 -3.82 -11.07
N ILE A 94 4.59 -4.34 -10.00
CA ILE A 94 5.08 -4.18 -8.63
C ILE A 94 5.72 -5.50 -8.20
N ASN A 95 7.03 -5.49 -7.93
CA ASN A 95 7.80 -6.67 -7.53
C ASN A 95 7.57 -7.06 -6.06
N LEU A 96 6.33 -7.44 -5.72
CA LEU A 96 5.94 -7.92 -4.41
C LEU A 96 6.61 -9.26 -4.11
N LYS A 97 7.38 -9.33 -3.02
CA LYS A 97 8.08 -10.55 -2.59
C LYS A 97 7.38 -11.28 -1.47
N ASP A 98 6.92 -10.55 -0.45
CA ASP A 98 6.28 -11.15 0.71
C ASP A 98 5.41 -10.14 1.47
N ILE A 99 4.62 -10.66 2.41
CA ILE A 99 3.84 -9.90 3.38
C ILE A 99 4.22 -10.29 4.81
N ALA A 100 4.28 -9.30 5.71
CA ALA A 100 4.42 -9.50 7.14
C ALA A 100 3.17 -8.97 7.85
N VAL A 101 2.55 -9.81 8.68
CA VAL A 101 1.36 -9.45 9.46
C VAL A 101 1.63 -9.76 10.92
N SER A 102 1.40 -8.80 11.80
CA SER A 102 1.52 -8.98 13.24
C SER A 102 0.24 -8.59 13.99
N HIS A 103 0.05 -9.17 15.17
CA HIS A 103 -1.11 -8.91 16.02
C HIS A 103 -0.87 -7.71 16.94
#